data_AF-A0A939V4J0-F1
#
_entry.id   AF-A0A939V4J0-F1
#
_cell.length_a   1.000
_cell.length_b   1.000
_cell.length_c   1.000
_cell.angle_alpha   90.00
_cell.angle_beta   90.00
_cell.angle_gamma   90.00
#
_symmetry.space_group_name_H-M   'P 1'
#
loop_
_entity.id
_entity.type
_entity.pdbx_description
1 polymer ?
#
loop_
_entity_poly.entity_id
_entity_poly.type
_entity_poly.pdbx_seq_one_letter_code
_entity_poly.pdbx_strand_id
1 'polypeptide(L)'
;MNKEEFLNELRQKLSGLPKEDLEERISFYREIIEDHMEDGVTEEEAVASIGSVDSVVEQIMSEIPLTKLVKQKVKPKNKLKTWQIVLIAVGSIVWVPLLIAFLAVALALYIVIWALVIWVYAIDLSCALSAIGCLGSIAQYAASGNAAGVLYSIAAALVMAGLAILLFFASIAVTKGVIKLTGKILLGIKTSFVGKENKR
;
A
#
# COMPACT_ATOMS: atom_id res chain seq x y z
N MET A 1 -2.50 -56.13 -21.95
CA MET A 1 -1.64 -55.11 -21.30
C MET A 1 -0.75 -55.84 -20.34
N ASN A 2 0.53 -55.50 -20.28
CA ASN A 2 1.44 -56.14 -19.34
C ASN A 2 1.30 -55.49 -17.94
N LYS A 3 1.71 -56.19 -16.88
CA LYS A 3 1.72 -55.71 -15.49
C LYS A 3 2.39 -54.34 -15.34
N GLU A 4 3.55 -54.13 -15.97
CA GLU A 4 4.27 -52.86 -15.86
C GLU A 4 3.52 -51.70 -16.53
N GLU A 5 2.85 -51.96 -17.64
CA GLU A 5 2.04 -50.98 -18.36
C GLU A 5 0.83 -50.56 -17.53
N PHE A 6 0.13 -51.53 -16.92
CA PHE A 6 -1.01 -51.29 -16.05
C PHE A 6 -0.66 -50.43 -14.83
N LEU A 7 0.43 -50.77 -14.12
CA LEU A 7 0.85 -50.03 -12.92
C LEU A 7 1.33 -48.61 -13.27
N ASN A 8 1.97 -48.41 -14.42
CA ASN A 8 2.37 -47.07 -14.88
C ASN A 8 1.17 -46.22 -15.26
N GLU A 9 0.18 -46.78 -15.97
CA GLU A 9 -1.04 -46.05 -16.31
C GLU A 9 -1.86 -45.68 -15.06
N LEU A 10 -1.92 -46.59 -14.08
CA LEU A 10 -2.55 -46.35 -12.79
C LEU A 10 -1.85 -45.23 -12.02
N ARG A 11 -0.50 -45.21 -12.00
CA ARG A 11 0.28 -44.11 -11.42
C ARG A 11 0.01 -42.76 -12.09
N GLN A 12 -0.12 -42.77 -13.43
CA GLN A 12 -0.38 -41.54 -14.18
C GLN A 12 -1.76 -40.97 -13.90
N LYS A 13 -2.80 -41.82 -13.84
CA LYS A 13 -4.18 -41.38 -13.54
C LYS A 13 -4.38 -40.99 -12.07
N LEU A 14 -3.64 -41.61 -11.15
CA LEU A 14 -3.69 -41.33 -9.71
C LEU A 14 -2.67 -40.27 -9.22
N SER A 15 -1.96 -39.58 -10.12
CA SER A 15 -0.92 -38.60 -9.75
C SER A 15 -1.44 -37.41 -8.92
N GLY A 16 -2.76 -37.25 -8.80
CA GLY A 16 -3.41 -36.25 -7.94
C GLY A 16 -3.44 -36.62 -6.45
N LEU A 17 -3.12 -37.85 -6.08
CA LEU A 17 -3.15 -38.34 -4.70
C LEU A 17 -1.85 -38.08 -3.93
N PRO A 18 -1.87 -38.09 -2.58
CA PRO A 18 -0.66 -38.07 -1.77
C PRO A 18 0.30 -39.19 -2.19
N LYS A 19 1.61 -38.91 -2.28
CA LYS A 19 2.61 -39.91 -2.71
C LYS A 19 2.59 -41.21 -1.89
N GLU A 20 2.28 -41.09 -0.60
CA GLU A 20 2.20 -42.21 0.33
C GLU A 20 0.99 -43.10 0.03
N ASP A 21 -0.20 -42.49 -0.05
CA ASP A 21 -1.43 -43.19 -0.47
C ASP A 21 -1.31 -43.76 -1.91
N LEU A 22 -0.61 -43.07 -2.82
CA LEU A 22 -0.36 -43.53 -4.18
C LEU A 22 0.48 -44.81 -4.21
N GLU A 23 1.64 -44.82 -3.54
CA GLU A 23 2.50 -46.01 -3.54
C GLU A 23 1.86 -47.17 -2.77
N GLU A 24 1.07 -46.91 -1.73
CA GLU A 24 0.29 -47.94 -1.03
C GLU A 24 -0.69 -48.64 -1.99
N ARG A 25 -1.46 -47.87 -2.77
CA ARG A 25 -2.41 -48.43 -3.75
C ARG A 25 -1.70 -49.17 -4.89
N ILE A 26 -0.60 -48.62 -5.40
CA ILE A 26 0.20 -49.29 -6.43
C ILE A 26 0.82 -50.60 -5.91
N SER A 27 1.26 -50.64 -4.66
CA SER A 27 1.78 -51.85 -4.03
C SER A 27 0.68 -52.91 -3.87
N PHE A 28 -0.51 -52.51 -3.45
CA PHE A 28 -1.65 -53.41 -3.29
C PHE A 28 -2.05 -54.10 -4.61
N TYR A 29 -2.22 -53.34 -5.69
CA TYR A 29 -2.53 -53.94 -7.00
C TYR A 29 -1.37 -54.74 -7.57
N ARG A 30 -0.12 -54.39 -7.25
CA ARG A 30 1.05 -55.20 -7.62
C ARG A 30 0.99 -56.57 -6.94
N GLU A 31 0.69 -56.62 -5.65
CA GLU A 31 0.58 -57.85 -4.87
C GLU A 31 -0.53 -58.75 -5.43
N ILE A 32 -1.71 -58.19 -5.75
CA ILE A 32 -2.80 -58.96 -6.37
C ILE A 32 -2.39 -59.56 -7.73
N ILE A 33 -1.69 -58.79 -8.58
CA ILE A 33 -1.22 -59.30 -9.87
C ILE A 33 -0.17 -60.40 -9.65
N GLU A 34 0.72 -60.24 -8.68
CA GLU A 34 1.75 -61.22 -8.33
C GLU A 34 1.13 -62.53 -7.80
N ASP A 35 0.13 -62.46 -6.94
CA ASP A 35 -0.61 -63.63 -6.42
C ASP A 35 -1.25 -64.41 -7.57
N HIS A 36 -1.90 -63.72 -8.51
CA HIS A 36 -2.50 -64.37 -9.69
C HIS A 36 -1.46 -65.02 -10.61
N MET A 37 -0.28 -64.41 -10.75
CA MET A 37 0.82 -65.01 -11.51
C MET A 37 1.40 -66.24 -10.80
N GLU A 38 1.44 -66.24 -9.46
CA GLU A 38 1.88 -67.38 -8.65
C GLU A 38 0.90 -68.56 -8.72
N ASP A 39 -0.40 -68.28 -8.90
CA ASP A 39 -1.45 -69.26 -9.20
C ASP A 39 -1.37 -69.86 -10.62
N GLY A 40 -0.38 -69.46 -11.42
CA GLY A 40 -0.11 -70.01 -12.76
C GLY A 40 -0.90 -69.35 -13.89
N VAL A 41 -1.50 -68.17 -13.65
CA VAL A 41 -2.19 -67.37 -14.66
C VAL A 41 -1.18 -66.50 -15.42
N THR A 42 -1.40 -66.28 -16.72
CA THR A 42 -0.52 -65.41 -17.52
C THR A 42 -0.67 -63.94 -17.11
N GLU A 43 0.37 -63.12 -17.28
CA GLU A 43 0.38 -61.71 -16.86
C GLU A 43 -0.80 -60.92 -17.45
N GLU A 44 -1.14 -61.19 -18.71
CA GLU A 44 -2.23 -60.53 -19.41
C GLU A 44 -3.61 -60.91 -18.85
N GLU A 45 -3.78 -62.16 -18.41
CA GLU A 45 -5.02 -62.66 -17.81
C GLU A 45 -5.17 -62.17 -16.36
N ALA A 46 -4.07 -62.09 -15.61
CA ALA A 46 -4.03 -61.56 -14.24
C ALA A 46 -4.40 -60.07 -14.21
N VAL A 47 -3.98 -59.29 -15.21
CA VAL A 47 -4.42 -57.89 -15.32
C VAL A 47 -5.88 -57.79 -15.80
N ALA A 48 -6.32 -58.70 -16.66
CA ALA A 48 -7.72 -58.75 -17.11
C ALA A 48 -8.72 -59.12 -16.01
N SER A 49 -8.32 -59.91 -15.01
CA SER A 49 -9.18 -60.31 -13.88
C SER A 49 -9.48 -59.15 -12.92
N ILE A 50 -8.55 -58.19 -12.80
CA ILE A 50 -8.67 -57.01 -11.94
C ILE A 50 -9.61 -55.95 -12.55
N GLY A 51 -9.69 -55.90 -13.89
CA GLY A 51 -10.53 -54.96 -14.62
C GLY A 51 -9.74 -53.87 -15.36
N SER A 52 -10.43 -52.86 -15.89
CA SER A 52 -9.77 -51.79 -16.63
C SER A 52 -9.12 -50.78 -15.69
N VAL A 53 -8.06 -50.11 -16.15
CA VAL A 53 -7.39 -49.07 -15.37
C VAL A 53 -8.38 -47.98 -14.95
N ASP A 54 -9.34 -47.63 -15.82
CA ASP A 54 -10.35 -46.60 -15.53
C ASP A 54 -11.33 -47.03 -14.42
N SER A 55 -11.79 -48.29 -14.41
CA SER A 55 -12.68 -48.77 -13.34
C SER A 55 -11.97 -48.81 -11.99
N VAL A 56 -10.69 -49.18 -11.98
CA VAL A 56 -9.85 -49.20 -10.78
C VAL A 56 -9.62 -47.79 -10.24
N VAL A 57 -9.35 -46.81 -11.12
CA VAL A 57 -9.21 -45.41 -10.73
C VAL A 57 -10.51 -44.85 -10.16
N GLU A 58 -11.65 -45.16 -10.76
CA GLU A 58 -12.96 -44.71 -10.29
C GLU A 58 -13.27 -45.28 -8.90
N GLN A 59 -12.98 -46.56 -8.68
CA GLN A 59 -13.14 -47.21 -7.38
C GLN A 59 -12.25 -46.55 -6.32
N ILE A 60 -10.95 -46.37 -6.60
CA ILE A 60 -10.01 -45.72 -5.67
C ILE A 60 -10.45 -44.29 -5.36
N MET A 61 -10.91 -43.52 -6.34
CA MET A 61 -11.39 -42.16 -6.13
C MET A 61 -12.70 -42.10 -5.33
N SER A 62 -13.55 -43.13 -5.44
CA SER A 62 -14.81 -43.23 -4.69
C SER A 62 -14.60 -43.60 -3.21
N GLU A 63 -13.53 -44.34 -2.90
CA GLU A 63 -13.19 -44.76 -1.54
C GLU A 63 -12.49 -43.67 -0.72
N ILE A 64 -12.00 -42.60 -1.36
CA ILE A 64 -11.24 -41.54 -0.67
C ILE A 64 -12.18 -40.47 -0.13
N PRO A 65 -12.23 -40.25 1.22
CA PRO A 65 -13.06 -39.19 1.78
C PRO A 65 -12.52 -37.82 1.35
N LEU A 66 -13.41 -36.97 0.82
CA LEU A 66 -13.14 -35.60 0.34
C LEU A 66 -12.35 -34.73 1.35
N THR A 67 -12.42 -35.04 2.64
CA THR A 67 -11.67 -34.37 3.70
C THR A 67 -10.15 -34.56 3.61
N LYS A 68 -9.64 -35.67 3.05
CA LYS A 68 -8.20 -35.86 2.80
C LYS A 68 -7.71 -35.01 1.62
N LEU A 69 -8.53 -34.87 0.57
CA LEU A 69 -8.21 -34.07 -0.63
C LEU A 69 -8.15 -32.56 -0.33
N VAL A 70 -9.03 -32.05 0.53
CA VAL A 70 -9.07 -30.63 0.91
C VAL A 70 -7.88 -30.23 1.79
N LYS A 71 -7.37 -31.13 2.65
CA LYS A 71 -6.20 -30.86 3.50
C LYS A 71 -4.92 -30.56 2.71
N GLN A 72 -4.83 -30.95 1.44
CA GLN A 72 -3.61 -30.77 0.64
C GLN A 72 -3.59 -29.50 -0.21
N LYS A 73 -4.75 -28.94 -0.61
CA LYS A 73 -4.80 -27.65 -1.31
C LYS A 73 -4.38 -26.47 -0.42
N VAL A 74 -4.30 -26.70 0.90
CA VAL A 74 -3.89 -25.73 1.92
C VAL A 74 -2.54 -26.11 2.57
N LYS A 75 -1.62 -26.75 1.84
CA LYS A 75 -0.20 -26.73 2.23
C LYS A 75 0.39 -25.41 1.72
N PRO A 76 0.61 -24.38 2.57
CA PRO A 76 1.29 -23.17 2.13
C PRO A 76 2.73 -23.54 1.74
N LYS A 77 2.97 -23.58 0.44
CA LYS A 77 4.30 -23.69 -0.15
C LYS A 77 4.94 -22.32 0.08
N ASN A 78 5.98 -22.31 0.93
CA ASN A 78 6.78 -21.16 1.39
C ASN A 78 6.47 -20.74 2.83
N LYS A 79 6.92 -21.57 3.79
CA LYS A 79 7.24 -21.05 5.13
C LYS A 79 8.43 -20.11 4.95
N LEU A 80 8.17 -18.80 4.90
CA LEU A 80 9.24 -17.82 5.15
C LEU A 80 9.93 -18.25 6.45
N LYS A 81 11.25 -18.41 6.42
CA LYS A 81 12.01 -18.83 7.61
C LYS A 81 11.63 -17.89 8.75
N THR A 82 11.36 -18.41 9.95
CA THR A 82 10.99 -17.60 11.13
C THR A 82 11.96 -16.43 11.33
N TRP A 83 13.24 -16.62 11.03
CA TRP A 83 14.25 -15.57 11.00
C TRP A 83 13.96 -14.42 10.01
N GLN A 84 13.50 -14.70 8.79
CA GLN A 84 13.10 -13.65 7.83
C GLN A 84 11.87 -12.88 8.32
N ILE A 85 10.91 -13.55 8.95
CA ILE A 85 9.72 -12.88 9.53
C ILE A 85 10.15 -11.99 10.70
N VAL A 86 11.05 -12.46 11.57
CA VAL A 86 11.60 -11.67 12.67
C VAL A 86 12.43 -10.48 12.13
N LEU A 87 13.23 -10.70 11.09
CA LEU A 87 14.03 -9.64 10.48
C LEU A 87 13.16 -8.59 9.76
N ILE A 88 12.08 -9.01 9.10
CA ILE A 88 11.09 -8.12 8.50
C ILE A 88 10.28 -7.41 9.60
N ALA A 89 9.95 -8.08 10.71
CA ALA A 89 9.24 -7.46 11.81
C ALA A 89 10.09 -6.39 12.52
N VAL A 90 11.36 -6.69 12.80
CA VAL A 90 12.32 -5.74 13.40
C VAL A 90 12.71 -4.66 12.39
N GLY A 91 12.82 -4.99 11.11
CA GLY A 91 12.99 -3.98 10.05
C GLY A 91 11.78 -3.05 10.00
N SER A 92 10.58 -3.60 9.86
CA SER A 92 9.33 -2.84 9.79
C SER A 92 9.11 -1.98 11.03
N ILE A 93 9.44 -2.47 12.23
CA ILE A 93 9.28 -1.68 13.47
C ILE A 93 10.18 -0.45 13.52
N VAL A 94 11.27 -0.41 12.76
CA VAL A 94 12.15 0.77 12.65
C VAL A 94 11.75 1.64 11.46
N TRP A 95 11.43 1.02 10.31
CA TRP A 95 11.08 1.75 9.09
C TRP A 95 9.70 2.42 9.17
N VAL A 96 8.73 1.82 9.85
CA VAL A 96 7.38 2.40 10.04
C VAL A 96 7.42 3.70 10.84
N PRO A 97 7.99 3.78 12.06
CA PRO A 97 8.07 5.05 12.79
C PRO A 97 8.99 6.05 12.08
N LEU A 98 10.02 5.60 11.37
CA LEU A 98 10.86 6.51 10.58
C LEU A 98 10.08 7.16 9.43
N LEU A 99 9.24 6.39 8.73
CA LEU A 99 8.37 6.91 7.67
C LEU A 99 7.30 7.85 8.23
N ILE A 100 6.72 7.51 9.39
CA ILE A 100 5.78 8.38 10.10
C ILE A 100 6.45 9.69 10.52
N ALA A 101 7.66 9.63 11.08
CA ALA A 101 8.42 10.81 11.47
C ALA A 101 8.75 11.69 10.25
N PHE A 102 9.15 11.09 9.13
CA PHE A 102 9.38 11.81 7.88
C PHE A 102 8.11 12.50 7.38
N LEU A 103 6.96 11.82 7.40
CA LEU A 103 5.67 12.40 7.03
C LEU A 103 5.28 13.54 7.97
N ALA A 104 5.47 13.37 9.28
CA ALA A 104 5.18 14.39 10.27
C ALA A 104 6.03 15.65 10.05
N VAL A 105 7.32 15.50 9.73
CA VAL A 105 8.20 16.63 9.39
C VAL A 105 7.73 17.32 8.11
N ALA A 106 7.40 16.57 7.07
CA ALA A 106 6.89 17.14 5.82
C ALA A 106 5.58 17.93 6.03
N LEU A 107 4.64 17.38 6.82
CA LEU A 107 3.41 18.07 7.20
C LEU A 107 3.67 19.30 8.05
N ALA A 108 4.60 19.24 9.01
CA ALA A 108 4.98 20.39 9.82
C ALA A 108 5.54 21.53 8.96
N LEU A 109 6.44 21.22 8.02
CA LEU A 109 6.97 22.20 7.07
C LEU A 109 5.86 22.82 6.22
N TYR A 110 4.90 22.01 5.76
CA TYR A 110 3.75 22.51 5.00
C TYR A 110 2.88 23.45 5.83
N ILE A 111 2.59 23.11 7.08
CA ILE A 111 1.82 23.96 8.01
C ILE A 111 2.57 25.27 8.27
N VAL A 112 3.89 25.23 8.48
CA VAL A 112 4.70 26.44 8.70
C VAL A 112 4.63 27.38 7.50
N ILE A 113 4.71 26.86 6.27
CA ILE A 113 4.58 27.66 5.05
C ILE A 113 3.22 28.39 5.02
N TRP A 114 2.12 27.69 5.31
CA TRP A 114 0.79 28.30 5.35
C TRP A 114 0.59 29.24 6.54
N ALA A 115 1.19 28.94 7.69
CA ALA A 115 1.17 29.82 8.85
C ALA A 115 1.86 31.17 8.55
N LEU A 116 2.98 31.14 7.82
CA LEU A 116 3.64 32.37 7.36
C LEU A 116 2.75 33.18 6.42
N VAL A 117 2.01 32.53 5.51
CA VAL A 117 1.04 33.22 4.64
C VAL A 117 -0.05 33.89 5.48
N ILE A 118 -0.63 33.17 6.44
CA ILE A 118 -1.65 33.71 7.35
C ILE A 118 -1.10 34.89 8.16
N TRP A 119 0.13 34.80 8.64
CA TRP A 119 0.76 35.87 9.42
C TRP A 119 0.94 37.16 8.61
N VAL A 120 1.34 37.06 7.34
CA VAL A 120 1.40 38.22 6.43
C VAL A 120 0.01 38.87 6.29
N TYR A 121 -1.04 38.08 6.10
CA TYR A 121 -2.42 38.60 6.04
C TYR A 121 -2.91 39.18 7.38
N ALA A 122 -2.45 38.66 8.52
CA ALA A 122 -2.77 39.21 9.83
C ALA A 122 -2.13 40.58 10.06
N ILE A 123 -0.92 40.81 9.52
CA ILE A 123 -0.27 42.13 9.50
C ILE A 123 -1.07 43.10 8.64
N ASP A 124 -1.49 42.68 7.45
CA ASP A 124 -2.31 43.50 6.55
C ASP A 124 -3.60 43.95 7.26
N LEU A 125 -4.29 43.01 7.91
CA LEU A 125 -5.52 43.30 8.65
C LEU A 125 -5.26 44.25 9.84
N SER A 126 -4.15 44.05 10.55
CA SER A 126 -3.77 44.89 11.69
C SER A 126 -3.43 46.31 11.25
N CYS A 127 -2.74 46.50 10.12
CA CYS A 127 -2.49 47.81 9.53
C CYS A 127 -3.79 48.50 9.09
N ALA A 128 -4.71 47.75 8.49
CA ALA A 128 -6.01 48.28 8.08
C ALA A 128 -6.87 48.71 9.29
N LEU A 129 -6.93 47.89 10.34
CA LEU A 129 -7.64 48.21 11.59
C LEU A 129 -7.00 49.41 12.30
N SER A 130 -5.68 49.49 12.31
CA SER A 130 -4.95 50.63 12.89
C SER A 130 -5.25 51.94 12.16
N ALA A 131 -5.35 51.92 10.82
CA ALA A 131 -5.74 53.10 10.05
C ALA A 131 -7.15 53.60 10.42
N ILE A 132 -8.11 52.69 10.63
CA ILE A 132 -9.46 53.02 11.09
C ILE A 132 -9.44 53.56 12.54
N GLY A 133 -8.64 52.96 13.42
CA GLY A 133 -8.45 53.44 14.78
C GLY A 133 -7.87 54.86 14.85
N CYS A 134 -6.91 55.19 13.97
CA CYS A 134 -6.37 56.54 13.85
C CYS A 134 -7.45 57.55 13.44
N LEU A 135 -8.39 57.18 12.56
CA LEU A 135 -9.51 58.05 12.21
C LEU A 135 -10.45 58.31 13.40
N GLY A 136 -10.71 57.29 14.23
CA GLY A 136 -11.49 57.45 15.45
C GLY A 136 -10.82 58.37 16.48
N SER A 137 -9.48 58.35 16.54
CA SER A 137 -8.71 59.20 17.45
C SER A 137 -8.74 60.70 17.11
N ILE A 138 -9.07 61.06 15.85
CA ILE A 138 -9.22 62.45 15.42
C ILE A 138 -10.27 63.19 16.27
N ALA A 139 -11.43 62.56 16.51
CA ALA A 139 -12.50 63.15 17.30
C ALA A 139 -12.08 63.39 18.76
N GLN A 140 -11.27 62.49 19.33
CA GLN A 140 -10.75 62.60 20.69
C GLN A 140 -9.72 63.74 20.82
N TYR A 141 -8.78 63.84 19.87
CA TYR A 141 -7.79 64.91 19.86
C TYR A 141 -8.39 66.28 19.53
N ALA A 142 -9.45 66.32 18.71
CA ALA A 142 -10.21 67.53 18.44
C ALA A 142 -10.97 68.02 19.68
N ALA A 143 -11.61 67.12 20.44
CA ALA A 143 -12.32 67.46 21.67
C ALA A 143 -11.41 67.96 22.81
N SER A 144 -10.14 67.57 22.79
CA SER A 144 -9.12 68.02 23.76
C SER A 144 -8.37 69.29 23.33
N GLY A 145 -8.75 69.90 22.19
CA GLY A 145 -8.14 71.15 21.70
C GLY A 145 -6.72 71.01 21.15
N ASN A 146 -6.21 69.78 20.98
CA ASN A 146 -4.86 69.53 20.51
C ASN A 146 -4.82 69.43 18.98
N ALA A 147 -4.68 70.59 18.32
CA ALA A 147 -4.60 70.67 16.86
C ALA A 147 -3.42 69.89 16.25
N ALA A 148 -2.29 69.80 16.96
CA ALA A 148 -1.12 69.04 16.50
C ALA A 148 -1.40 67.52 16.51
N GLY A 149 -2.11 67.03 17.53
CA GLY A 149 -2.53 65.62 17.62
C GLY A 149 -3.50 65.22 16.50
N VAL A 150 -4.41 66.12 16.13
CA VAL A 150 -5.32 65.91 14.99
C VAL A 150 -4.52 65.77 13.68
N LEU A 151 -3.60 66.69 13.41
CA LEU A 151 -2.78 66.66 12.18
C LEU A 151 -1.92 65.39 12.11
N TYR A 152 -1.32 64.99 13.23
CA TYR A 152 -0.54 63.76 13.33
C TYR A 152 -1.40 62.51 13.06
N SER A 153 -2.60 62.43 13.63
CA SER A 153 -3.50 61.28 13.44
C SER A 153 -3.99 61.13 12.00
N ILE A 154 -4.23 62.24 11.28
CA ILE A 154 -4.57 62.23 9.85
C ILE A 154 -3.38 61.76 9.00
N ALA A 155 -2.18 62.29 9.27
CA ALA A 155 -0.96 61.88 8.57
C ALA A 155 -0.65 60.40 8.81
N ALA A 156 -0.76 59.93 10.07
CA ALA A 156 -0.57 58.53 10.43
C ALA A 156 -1.61 57.62 9.76
N ALA A 157 -2.89 58.01 9.74
CA ALA A 157 -3.94 57.25 9.07
C ALA A 157 -3.67 57.08 7.57
N LEU A 158 -3.23 58.14 6.90
CA LEU A 158 -2.93 58.11 5.46
C LEU A 158 -1.72 57.22 5.15
N VAL A 159 -0.65 57.30 5.95
CA VAL A 159 0.54 56.46 5.80
C VAL A 159 0.20 55.00 6.05
N MET A 160 -0.56 54.68 7.10
CA MET A 160 -0.95 53.31 7.41
C MET A 160 -1.91 52.72 6.38
N ALA A 161 -2.84 53.51 5.84
CA ALA A 161 -3.70 53.09 4.74
C ALA A 161 -2.89 52.81 3.47
N GLY A 162 -1.94 53.68 3.13
CA GLY A 162 -1.04 53.47 1.99
C GLY A 162 -0.18 52.23 2.15
N LEU A 163 0.37 52.00 3.35
CA LEU A 163 1.17 50.82 3.65
C LEU A 163 0.34 49.54 3.57
N ALA A 164 -0.90 49.54 4.09
CA ALA A 164 -1.80 48.39 4.03
C ALA A 164 -2.12 47.98 2.59
N ILE A 165 -2.36 48.93 1.68
CA ILE A 165 -2.62 48.63 0.27
C ILE A 165 -1.38 48.02 -0.40
N LEU A 166 -0.20 48.59 -0.16
CA LEU A 166 1.05 48.08 -0.73
C LEU A 166 1.36 46.66 -0.21
N LEU A 167 1.22 46.43 1.09
CA LEU A 167 1.44 45.12 1.70
C LEU A 167 0.43 44.09 1.20
N PHE A 168 -0.83 44.47 0.95
CA PHE A 168 -1.83 43.60 0.35
C PHE A 168 -1.44 43.12 -1.07
N PHE A 169 -0.91 44.00 -1.92
CA PHE A 169 -0.39 43.58 -3.22
C PHE A 169 0.83 42.67 -3.08
N ALA A 170 1.72 42.96 -2.12
CA ALA A 170 2.87 42.13 -1.83
C ALA A 170 2.46 40.74 -1.32
N SER A 171 1.44 40.63 -0.46
CA SER A 171 0.95 39.36 0.09
C SER A 171 0.29 38.48 -0.98
N ILE A 172 -0.41 39.07 -1.95
CA ILE A 172 -0.88 38.37 -3.16
C ILE A 172 0.30 37.82 -3.97
N ALA A 173 1.35 38.61 -4.16
CA ALA A 173 2.54 38.17 -4.91
C ALA A 173 3.26 37.02 -4.20
N VAL A 174 3.41 37.10 -2.87
CA VAL A 174 3.99 36.03 -2.04
C VAL A 174 3.16 34.76 -2.15
N THR A 175 1.83 34.84 -2.01
CA THR A 175 0.95 33.68 -2.10
C THR A 175 1.03 33.00 -3.48
N LYS A 176 1.02 33.79 -4.56
CA LYS A 176 1.22 33.26 -5.93
C LYS A 176 2.59 32.60 -6.08
N GLY A 177 3.64 33.20 -5.50
CA GLY A 177 4.99 32.65 -5.45
C GLY A 177 5.04 31.29 -4.77
N VAL A 178 4.44 31.17 -3.58
CA VAL A 178 4.34 29.93 -2.80
C VAL A 178 3.59 28.86 -3.58
N ILE A 179 2.43 29.19 -4.19
CA ILE A 179 1.66 28.23 -5.00
C ILE A 179 2.47 27.72 -6.19
N LYS A 180 3.17 28.62 -6.90
CA LYS A 180 4.00 28.25 -8.05
C LYS A 180 5.18 27.36 -7.64
N LEU A 181 5.78 27.62 -6.49
CA LEU A 181 6.88 26.83 -5.94
C LEU A 181 6.40 25.43 -5.53
N THR A 182 5.28 25.34 -4.81
CA THR A 182 4.62 24.08 -4.45
C THR A 182 4.26 23.27 -5.70
N GLY A 183 3.70 23.92 -6.73
CA GLY A 183 3.41 23.28 -8.02
C GLY A 183 4.67 22.74 -8.71
N LYS A 184 5.78 23.48 -8.70
CA LYS A 184 7.07 23.01 -9.25
C LYS A 184 7.62 21.80 -8.49
N ILE A 185 7.52 21.80 -7.16
CA ILE A 185 7.98 20.67 -6.33
C ILE A 185 7.16 19.42 -6.63
N LEU A 186 5.83 19.55 -6.67
CA LEU A 186 4.92 18.45 -7.03
C LEU A 186 5.20 17.91 -8.44
N LEU A 187 5.39 18.80 -9.42
CA LEU A 187 5.76 18.41 -10.78
C LEU A 187 7.12 17.72 -10.82
N GLY A 188 8.11 18.19 -10.06
CA GLY A 188 9.43 17.56 -9.95
C GLY A 188 9.38 16.16 -9.34
N ILE A 189 8.54 15.95 -8.32
CA ILE A 189 8.29 14.62 -7.74
C ILE A 189 7.62 13.73 -8.78
N LYS A 190 6.57 14.23 -9.47
CA LYS A 190 5.87 13.50 -10.52
C LYS A 190 6.79 13.11 -11.67
N THR A 191 7.64 14.01 -12.17
CA THR A 191 8.56 13.70 -13.27
C THR A 191 9.68 12.77 -12.84
N SER A 192 10.12 12.79 -11.58
CA SER A 192 11.08 11.82 -11.04
C SER A 192 10.50 10.41 -10.93
N PHE A 193 9.20 10.29 -10.62
CA PHE A 193 8.49 9.01 -10.59
C PHE A 193 8.15 8.49 -11.99
N VAL A 194 7.56 9.32 -12.85
CA VAL A 194 7.12 8.94 -14.20
C VAL A 194 8.30 8.82 -15.18
N GLY A 195 9.34 9.63 -15.01
CA GLY A 195 10.56 9.57 -15.85
C GLY A 195 11.40 8.30 -15.66
N LYS A 196 11.12 7.50 -14.63
CA LYS A 196 11.73 6.18 -14.43
C LYS A 196 11.00 5.04 -15.15
N GLU A 197 9.76 5.25 -15.59
CA GLU A 197 8.94 4.21 -16.25
C GLU A 197 9.29 4.05 -17.74
N ASN A 198 9.74 5.11 -18.40
CA ASN A 198 10.15 5.09 -19.82
C ASN A 198 11.59 4.62 -20.09
N LYS A 199 12.24 3.93 -19.13
CA LYS A 199 13.61 3.43 -19.28
C LYS A 199 13.79 1.93 -18.98
N ARG A 200 12.72 1.14 -19.02
CA ARG A 200 12.81 -0.33 -19.01
C ARG A 200 12.37 -0.92 -20.33
#